data_AF-A0A2M7CJ22-F1
#
_entry.id   AF-A0A2M7CJ22-F1
#
_cell.length_a   1.000
_cell.length_b   1.000
_cell.length_c   1.000
_cell.angle_alpha   90.00
_cell.angle_beta   90.00
_cell.angle_gamma   90.00
#
_symmetry.space_group_name_H-M   'P 1'
#
loop_
_entity.id
_entity.type
_entity.pdbx_description
1 polymer ?
#
loop_
_entity_poly.entity_id
_entity_poly.type
_entity_poly.pdbx_seq_one_letter_code
_entity_poly.pdbx_strand_id
1 'polypeptide(L)'
;MENFEKQFNQPKPPEEAKNPEPKQEVPSVSESPQSPPENLNKSTESPTENQKKVEGQEKNLKLEEIRHDVESISDRLGKPIEEGIKETVVMFKANELPTSDSCEGHIERGLPVPYVEVSPSNEPEERFVGQNEAFEKVAKKYNITPEEAKTSKIDEAYWEAMKECSQNEETEEYQKWNKENEKLLANSHNLLEEFYKERQVEPDEKLEIDEGVGNFRIHNGGEDYQPIIENGGEFSEEEKKARAEKLEKYRPEMKEFTTFLKEKYFNKGNLSERESESKDLKTMRKL
;
A
#
# COMPACT_ATOMS: atom_id res chain seq x y z
N MET A 1 25.44 9.12 -12.51
CA MET A 1 25.17 9.91 -11.29
C MET A 1 24.16 11.03 -11.53
N GLU A 2 23.84 11.42 -12.77
CA GLU A 2 22.88 12.51 -13.07
C GLU A 2 21.37 12.17 -12.89
N ASN A 3 21.03 10.97 -12.40
CA ASN A 3 19.64 10.49 -12.34
C ASN A 3 18.99 10.54 -10.94
N PHE A 4 19.70 11.01 -9.90
CA PHE A 4 19.21 10.98 -8.52
C PHE A 4 18.61 12.30 -8.00
N GLU A 5 18.78 13.42 -8.72
CA GLU A 5 18.37 14.77 -8.27
C GLU A 5 16.92 15.15 -8.64
N LYS A 6 16.10 14.23 -9.18
CA LYS A 6 14.77 14.57 -9.76
C LYS A 6 13.54 14.16 -8.96
N GLN A 7 13.69 13.39 -7.89
CA GLN A 7 12.56 12.97 -7.06
C GLN A 7 12.62 13.64 -5.68
N PHE A 8 11.45 13.85 -5.08
CA PHE A 8 11.24 14.33 -3.69
C PHE A 8 11.55 15.81 -3.42
N ASN A 9 10.66 16.68 -3.89
CA ASN A 9 10.45 18.01 -3.30
C ASN A 9 8.99 18.11 -2.83
N GLN A 10 8.75 18.02 -1.51
CA GLN A 10 7.40 18.10 -0.91
C GLN A 10 7.32 19.27 0.08
N PRO A 11 6.22 20.07 0.06
CA PRO A 11 6.07 21.21 0.97
C PRO A 11 5.74 20.81 2.41
N LYS A 12 6.18 21.63 3.37
CA LYS A 12 5.97 21.44 4.82
C LYS A 12 4.48 21.58 5.21
N PRO A 13 3.93 20.71 6.08
CA PRO A 13 2.59 20.89 6.63
C PRO A 13 2.54 22.04 7.67
N PRO A 14 1.37 22.70 7.84
CA PRO A 14 1.18 23.77 8.82
C PRO A 14 1.00 23.27 10.27
N GLU A 15 1.20 24.19 11.21
CA GLU A 15 1.32 23.97 12.65
C GLU A 15 -0.04 23.66 13.35
N GLU A 16 -0.04 22.73 14.31
CA GLU A 16 -1.26 22.19 14.94
C GLU A 16 -1.97 23.16 15.92
N ALA A 17 -3.31 23.13 15.92
CA ALA A 17 -4.14 23.73 16.96
C ALA A 17 -4.75 22.65 17.87
N LYS A 18 -4.50 22.75 19.18
CA LYS A 18 -5.00 21.81 20.21
C LYS A 18 -6.48 22.05 20.56
N ASN A 19 -7.25 20.97 20.76
CA ASN A 19 -8.51 20.98 21.53
C ASN A 19 -8.87 19.55 22.04
N PRO A 20 -9.85 19.35 22.95
CA PRO A 20 -9.69 18.41 24.06
C PRO A 20 -10.65 17.20 24.06
N GLU A 21 -10.47 16.35 25.07
CA GLU A 21 -11.09 15.04 25.31
C GLU A 21 -12.64 14.96 25.22
N PRO A 22 -13.20 13.84 24.72
CA PRO A 22 -14.62 13.52 24.84
C PRO A 22 -14.96 12.82 26.17
N LYS A 23 -16.15 13.09 26.72
CA LYS A 23 -16.67 12.46 27.95
C LYS A 23 -17.43 11.17 27.66
N GLN A 24 -17.35 10.22 28.60
CA GLN A 24 -18.14 9.00 28.65
C GLN A 24 -19.56 9.25 29.18
N GLU A 25 -20.56 8.57 28.61
CA GLU A 25 -21.82 8.22 29.31
C GLU A 25 -22.28 6.79 28.94
N VAL A 26 -22.93 6.12 29.89
CA VAL A 26 -23.48 4.74 29.80
C VAL A 26 -24.87 4.68 30.45
N PRO A 27 -25.81 3.92 29.88
CA PRO A 27 -26.54 2.87 30.65
C PRO A 27 -26.84 1.61 29.76
N SER A 28 -27.10 0.36 30.19
CA SER A 28 -27.73 -0.23 31.40
C SER A 28 -29.28 -0.18 31.38
N VAL A 29 -30.09 -1.22 31.68
CA VAL A 29 -29.94 -2.63 32.11
C VAL A 29 -31.16 -3.46 31.59
N SER A 30 -31.06 -4.74 31.21
CA SER A 30 -31.94 -5.86 31.69
C SER A 30 -31.88 -7.20 30.91
N GLU A 31 -32.28 -8.29 31.58
CA GLU A 31 -32.05 -9.70 31.22
C GLU A 31 -33.32 -10.49 30.81
N SER A 32 -33.16 -11.45 29.88
CA SER A 32 -33.69 -12.85 29.87
C SER A 32 -35.22 -13.15 29.98
N PRO A 33 -35.74 -14.39 29.80
CA PRO A 33 -35.11 -15.70 29.43
C PRO A 33 -35.82 -16.59 28.34
N GLN A 34 -35.14 -17.67 27.90
CA GLN A 34 -35.68 -19.01 27.48
C GLN A 34 -36.64 -19.15 26.25
N SER A 35 -36.69 -20.21 25.43
CA SER A 35 -36.03 -21.55 25.30
C SER A 35 -36.21 -22.11 23.84
N PRO A 36 -35.55 -23.21 23.41
CA PRO A 36 -35.44 -23.60 21.98
C PRO A 36 -36.57 -24.51 21.44
N PRO A 37 -36.51 -24.89 20.15
CA PRO A 37 -36.31 -26.31 19.88
C PRO A 37 -35.31 -26.68 18.76
N GLU A 38 -35.02 -27.97 18.76
CA GLU A 38 -34.15 -28.78 17.91
C GLU A 38 -34.25 -28.54 16.39
N ASN A 39 -33.11 -28.67 15.69
CA ASN A 39 -33.09 -29.46 14.45
C ASN A 39 -31.69 -30.05 14.17
N LEU A 40 -31.48 -31.33 14.50
CA LEU A 40 -30.28 -32.07 14.08
C LEU A 40 -30.40 -32.48 12.61
N ASN A 41 -30.10 -31.54 11.70
CA ASN A 41 -29.91 -31.91 10.29
C ASN A 41 -28.47 -32.38 10.11
N LYS A 42 -28.26 -33.70 10.22
CA LYS A 42 -26.95 -34.34 10.08
C LYS A 42 -26.56 -34.44 8.60
N SER A 43 -26.30 -33.29 7.97
CA SER A 43 -25.82 -33.20 6.60
C SER A 43 -24.51 -33.98 6.44
N THR A 44 -24.53 -34.99 5.58
CA THR A 44 -23.33 -35.68 5.11
C THR A 44 -22.62 -34.82 4.08
N GLU A 45 -22.09 -33.67 4.52
CA GLU A 45 -21.13 -32.88 3.73
C GLU A 45 -19.90 -33.76 3.47
N SER A 46 -19.41 -33.76 2.23
CA SER A 46 -18.20 -34.53 1.90
C SER A 46 -16.99 -33.93 2.64
N PRO A 47 -15.93 -34.71 2.96
CA PRO A 47 -14.74 -34.18 3.64
C PRO A 47 -14.14 -32.94 2.95
N THR A 48 -14.17 -32.91 1.61
CA THR A 48 -13.71 -31.82 0.76
C THR A 48 -14.57 -30.55 0.89
N GLU A 49 -15.89 -30.69 1.01
CA GLU A 49 -16.83 -29.57 1.12
C GLU A 49 -16.72 -28.89 2.49
N ASN A 50 -16.59 -29.68 3.55
CA ASN A 50 -16.38 -29.15 4.90
C ASN A 50 -14.99 -28.48 5.06
N GLN A 51 -13.96 -28.97 4.35
CA GLN A 51 -12.64 -28.32 4.31
C GLN A 51 -12.68 -26.94 3.64
N LYS A 52 -13.30 -26.81 2.46
CA LYS A 52 -13.42 -25.51 1.76
C LYS A 52 -14.23 -24.48 2.56
N LYS A 53 -15.21 -24.94 3.33
CA LYS A 53 -16.02 -24.13 4.24
C LYS A 53 -15.19 -23.55 5.40
N VAL A 54 -14.28 -24.33 5.98
CA VAL A 54 -13.35 -23.87 7.03
C VAL A 54 -12.30 -22.91 6.48
N GLU A 55 -11.67 -23.21 5.33
CA GLU A 55 -10.71 -22.29 4.69
C GLU A 55 -11.36 -20.93 4.34
N GLY A 56 -12.60 -20.97 3.84
CA GLY A 56 -13.38 -19.76 3.58
C GLY A 56 -13.68 -18.94 4.85
N GLN A 57 -13.92 -19.60 6.00
CA GLN A 57 -14.11 -18.91 7.27
C GLN A 57 -12.81 -18.26 7.77
N GLU A 58 -11.68 -18.97 7.71
CA GLU A 58 -10.37 -18.44 8.10
C GLU A 58 -9.96 -17.22 7.26
N LYS A 59 -10.15 -17.27 5.93
CA LYS A 59 -9.90 -16.13 5.04
C LYS A 59 -10.75 -14.91 5.35
N ASN A 60 -12.01 -15.11 5.76
CA ASN A 60 -12.87 -14.01 6.17
C ASN A 60 -12.41 -13.41 7.51
N LEU A 61 -12.06 -14.22 8.50
CA LEU A 61 -11.54 -13.73 9.79
C LEU A 61 -10.26 -12.90 9.59
N LYS A 62 -9.27 -13.42 8.84
CA LYS A 62 -8.05 -12.69 8.50
C LYS A 62 -8.33 -11.39 7.72
N LEU A 63 -9.37 -11.38 6.87
CA LEU A 63 -9.75 -10.18 6.13
C LEU A 63 -10.37 -9.11 7.04
N GLU A 64 -11.20 -9.49 8.01
CA GLU A 64 -11.73 -8.55 9.01
C GLU A 64 -10.63 -8.00 9.94
N GLU A 65 -9.63 -8.82 10.30
CA GLU A 65 -8.43 -8.35 11.02
C GLU A 65 -7.67 -7.28 10.21
N ILE A 66 -7.47 -7.50 8.91
CA ILE A 66 -6.82 -6.52 8.01
C ILE A 66 -7.67 -5.25 7.87
N ARG A 67 -9.00 -5.36 7.81
CA ARG A 67 -9.89 -4.18 7.79
C ARG A 67 -9.77 -3.36 9.07
N HIS A 68 -9.76 -4.01 10.23
CA HIS A 68 -9.58 -3.34 11.51
C HIS A 68 -8.21 -2.67 11.63
N ASP A 69 -7.14 -3.33 11.17
CA ASP A 69 -5.79 -2.74 11.07
C ASP A 69 -5.82 -1.48 10.19
N VAL A 70 -6.38 -1.56 8.97
CA VAL A 70 -6.50 -0.44 8.03
C VAL A 70 -7.32 0.73 8.59
N GLU A 71 -8.41 0.47 9.32
CA GLU A 71 -9.21 1.53 9.96
C GLU A 71 -8.46 2.28 11.07
N SER A 72 -7.42 1.66 11.65
CA SER A 72 -6.57 2.27 12.68
C SER A 72 -5.41 3.10 12.13
N ILE A 73 -5.18 3.08 10.81
CA ILE A 73 -4.10 3.83 10.16
C ILE A 73 -4.49 5.29 9.96
N SER A 74 -3.61 6.19 10.38
CA SER A 74 -3.70 7.61 10.08
C SER A 74 -2.38 8.17 9.53
N ASP A 75 -2.48 9.24 8.75
CA ASP A 75 -1.33 10.02 8.31
C ASP A 75 -0.66 10.79 9.48
N ARG A 76 0.43 11.50 9.18
CA ARG A 76 1.17 12.33 10.15
C ARG A 76 0.35 13.52 10.71
N LEU A 77 -0.86 13.76 10.21
CA LEU A 77 -1.81 14.79 10.65
C LEU A 77 -3.02 14.16 11.38
N GLY A 78 -2.99 12.85 11.67
CA GLY A 78 -4.07 12.12 12.32
C GLY A 78 -5.27 11.82 11.44
N LYS A 79 -5.19 12.01 10.11
CA LYS A 79 -6.29 11.75 9.17
C LYS A 79 -6.31 10.27 8.76
N PRO A 80 -7.48 9.61 8.74
CA PRO A 80 -7.58 8.22 8.32
C PRO A 80 -7.36 8.06 6.81
N ILE A 81 -7.15 6.81 6.37
CA ILE A 81 -7.11 6.45 4.94
C ILE A 81 -8.44 6.80 4.26
N GLU A 82 -8.33 7.33 3.05
CA GLU A 82 -9.44 7.91 2.28
C GLU A 82 -10.41 6.83 1.78
N GLU A 83 -11.72 7.04 1.98
CA GLU A 83 -12.76 6.03 1.73
C GLU A 83 -12.76 5.49 0.28
N GLY A 84 -12.38 6.30 -0.71
CA GLY A 84 -12.32 5.88 -2.11
C GLY A 84 -11.21 4.87 -2.43
N ILE A 85 -10.20 4.71 -1.56
CA ILE A 85 -9.07 3.78 -1.72
C ILE A 85 -8.91 2.79 -0.54
N LYS A 86 -9.66 2.95 0.55
CA LYS A 86 -9.56 2.11 1.76
C LYS A 86 -9.63 0.59 1.49
N GLU A 87 -10.65 0.10 0.76
CA GLU A 87 -10.74 -1.33 0.40
C GLU A 87 -9.61 -1.76 -0.56
N THR A 88 -9.04 -0.87 -1.39
CA THR A 88 -7.83 -1.16 -2.18
C THR A 88 -6.67 -1.51 -1.27
N VAL A 89 -6.40 -0.69 -0.24
CA VAL A 89 -5.34 -0.94 0.75
C VAL A 89 -5.56 -2.28 1.49
N VAL A 90 -6.81 -2.58 1.88
CA VAL A 90 -7.18 -3.88 2.46
C VAL A 90 -6.86 -5.04 1.50
N MET A 91 -7.22 -4.93 0.21
CA MET A 91 -6.97 -5.99 -0.78
C MET A 91 -5.49 -6.18 -1.12
N PHE A 92 -4.68 -5.12 -1.10
CA PHE A 92 -3.22 -5.21 -1.21
C PHE A 92 -2.63 -6.00 -0.03
N LYS A 93 -2.94 -5.60 1.20
CA LYS A 93 -2.49 -6.31 2.42
C LYS A 93 -2.96 -7.78 2.44
N ALA A 94 -4.20 -8.05 2.05
CA ALA A 94 -4.73 -9.42 1.94
C ALA A 94 -3.99 -10.28 0.90
N ASN A 95 -3.42 -9.67 -0.14
CA ASN A 95 -2.60 -10.34 -1.15
C ASN A 95 -1.09 -10.33 -0.85
N GLU A 96 -0.72 -10.05 0.41
CA GLU A 96 0.67 -10.08 0.90
C GLU A 96 1.54 -8.98 0.27
N LEU A 97 0.93 -7.82 -0.03
CA LEU A 97 1.58 -6.57 -0.39
C LEU A 97 1.39 -5.57 0.78
N PRO A 98 2.38 -5.42 1.68
CA PRO A 98 2.29 -4.43 2.76
C PRO A 98 2.38 -3.01 2.19
N THR A 99 1.53 -2.12 2.70
CA THR A 99 1.37 -0.75 2.17
C THR A 99 1.96 0.29 3.12
N SER A 100 2.73 1.26 2.61
CA SER A 100 3.29 2.37 3.39
C SER A 100 2.56 3.71 3.21
N ASP A 101 1.99 3.96 2.03
CA ASP A 101 1.29 5.21 1.68
C ASP A 101 0.18 4.94 0.66
N SER A 102 -0.82 5.82 0.56
CA SER A 102 -1.89 5.74 -0.44
C SER A 102 -2.64 7.06 -0.60
N CYS A 103 -3.24 7.30 -1.77
CA CYS A 103 -4.08 8.46 -2.03
C CYS A 103 -5.18 8.10 -3.04
N GLU A 104 -6.42 8.58 -2.86
CA GLU A 104 -7.50 8.37 -3.85
C GLU A 104 -7.42 9.31 -5.08
N GLY A 105 -6.38 10.17 -5.13
CA GLY A 105 -6.18 11.24 -6.10
C GLY A 105 -7.14 12.42 -5.86
N HIS A 106 -6.71 13.65 -6.14
CA HIS A 106 -7.47 14.85 -5.78
C HIS A 106 -7.59 15.91 -6.88
N ILE A 107 -8.65 16.71 -6.77
CA ILE A 107 -8.95 17.84 -7.68
C ILE A 107 -8.25 19.13 -7.25
N GLU A 108 -8.04 19.34 -5.95
CA GLU A 108 -7.57 20.63 -5.39
C GLU A 108 -6.19 20.58 -4.71
N ARG A 109 -5.56 19.40 -4.56
CA ARG A 109 -4.24 19.20 -3.94
C ARG A 109 -3.47 18.05 -4.61
N GLY A 110 -2.19 17.84 -4.33
CA GLY A 110 -1.48 16.58 -4.63
C GLY A 110 -1.52 16.16 -6.11
N LEU A 111 -1.67 14.86 -6.39
CA LEU A 111 -1.82 14.33 -7.76
C LEU A 111 -3.29 13.98 -8.07
N PRO A 112 -3.76 14.13 -9.33
CA PRO A 112 -5.09 13.72 -9.76
C PRO A 112 -5.14 12.21 -10.13
N VAL A 113 -4.30 11.40 -9.50
CA VAL A 113 -4.10 9.98 -9.82
C VAL A 113 -4.14 9.19 -8.50
N PRO A 114 -4.97 8.14 -8.38
CA PRO A 114 -4.93 7.26 -7.22
C PRO A 114 -3.68 6.40 -7.23
N TYR A 115 -3.09 6.16 -6.06
CA TYR A 115 -1.95 5.25 -5.93
C TYR A 115 -1.94 4.50 -4.60
N VAL A 116 -1.28 3.35 -4.59
CA VAL A 116 -0.89 2.62 -3.37
C VAL A 116 0.62 2.39 -3.42
N GLU A 117 1.33 2.81 -2.39
CA GLU A 117 2.75 2.54 -2.19
C GLU A 117 2.92 1.24 -1.40
N VAL A 118 3.79 0.38 -1.91
CA VAL A 118 4.15 -0.92 -1.33
C VAL A 118 5.61 -0.88 -0.90
N SER A 119 5.86 -1.37 0.31
CA SER A 119 7.19 -1.53 0.88
C SER A 119 7.19 -2.67 1.92
N PRO A 120 8.33 -3.34 2.16
CA PRO A 120 8.39 -4.36 3.21
C PRO A 120 8.30 -3.71 4.59
N SER A 121 7.55 -4.31 5.50
CA SER A 121 7.50 -3.87 6.90
C SER A 121 8.86 -4.01 7.59
N ASN A 122 9.11 -3.15 8.58
CA ASN A 122 10.37 -3.10 9.36
C ASN A 122 11.58 -2.66 8.52
N GLU A 123 11.47 -1.51 7.84
CA GLU A 123 12.61 -0.81 7.26
C GLU A 123 13.67 -0.55 8.35
N PRO A 124 14.96 -0.87 8.13
CA PRO A 124 16.01 -0.60 9.10
C PRO A 124 16.35 0.90 9.15
N GLU A 125 16.76 1.37 10.33
CA GLU A 125 17.07 2.80 10.54
C GLU A 125 18.21 3.33 9.64
N GLU A 126 19.17 2.45 9.30
CA GLU A 126 20.33 2.77 8.48
C GLU A 126 20.38 1.91 7.22
N ARG A 127 20.42 2.59 6.06
CA ARG A 127 20.72 1.97 4.78
C ARG A 127 22.21 1.72 4.63
N PHE A 128 23.05 2.69 4.97
CA PHE A 128 24.51 2.61 4.85
C PHE A 128 25.17 2.48 6.21
N VAL A 129 26.28 1.74 6.29
CA VAL A 129 27.09 1.65 7.52
C VAL A 129 27.59 3.04 7.91
N GLY A 130 27.30 3.48 9.14
CA GLY A 130 27.73 4.79 9.66
C GLY A 130 26.90 5.98 9.15
N GLN A 131 25.65 5.74 8.73
CA GLN A 131 24.75 6.76 8.20
C GLN A 131 24.34 7.76 9.29
N ASN A 132 24.04 7.28 10.49
CA ASN A 132 23.67 8.11 11.63
C ASN A 132 24.80 9.04 12.06
N GLU A 133 26.05 8.54 12.10
CA GLU A 133 27.23 9.36 12.39
C GLU A 133 27.48 10.43 11.33
N ALA A 134 27.21 10.15 10.05
CA ALA A 134 27.27 11.15 8.98
C ALA A 134 26.23 12.26 9.18
N PHE A 135 24.97 11.91 9.49
CA PHE A 135 23.94 12.88 9.82
C PHE A 135 24.28 13.70 11.09
N GLU A 136 24.78 13.08 12.15
CA GLU A 136 25.25 13.79 13.35
C GLU A 136 26.38 14.80 13.05
N LYS A 137 27.35 14.39 12.22
CA LYS A 137 28.49 15.22 11.83
C LYS A 137 28.04 16.45 11.05
N VAL A 138 27.12 16.27 10.10
CA VAL A 138 26.56 17.37 9.31
C VAL A 138 25.64 18.25 10.15
N ALA A 139 24.83 17.68 11.04
CA ALA A 139 24.01 18.44 11.98
C ALA A 139 24.86 19.40 12.85
N LYS A 140 26.00 18.92 13.37
CA LYS A 140 26.99 19.75 14.10
C LYS A 140 27.60 20.85 13.22
N LYS A 141 27.83 20.60 11.92
CA LYS A 141 28.34 21.59 10.96
C LYS A 141 27.33 22.70 10.66
N TYR A 142 26.05 22.36 10.52
CA TYR A 142 24.97 23.29 10.20
C TYR A 142 24.31 23.93 11.43
N ASN A 143 24.68 23.50 12.66
CA ASN A 143 24.10 23.92 13.93
C ASN A 143 22.58 23.66 14.01
N ILE A 144 22.21 22.42 13.69
CA ILE A 144 20.85 21.87 13.69
C ILE A 144 20.83 20.51 14.41
N THR A 145 19.66 19.90 14.64
CA THR A 145 19.61 18.53 15.20
C THR A 145 19.87 17.46 14.14
N PRO A 146 20.28 16.23 14.51
CA PRO A 146 20.39 15.11 13.58
C PRO A 146 19.07 14.81 12.87
N GLU A 147 17.93 14.96 13.54
CA GLU A 147 16.60 14.79 12.95
C GLU A 147 16.31 15.89 11.92
N GLU A 148 16.69 17.15 12.19
CA GLU A 148 16.57 18.22 11.22
C GLU A 148 17.44 17.98 9.99
N ALA A 149 18.65 17.44 10.16
CA ALA A 149 19.53 17.04 9.05
C ALA A 149 19.00 15.82 8.27
N LYS A 150 18.35 14.86 8.95
CA LYS A 150 17.64 13.71 8.32
C LYS A 150 16.40 14.14 7.53
N THR A 151 15.85 15.33 7.80
CA THR A 151 14.74 15.89 7.01
C THR A 151 15.23 16.78 5.88
N SER A 152 14.58 16.73 4.71
CA SER A 152 14.70 17.70 3.61
C SER A 152 14.12 19.09 3.95
N LYS A 153 14.33 19.56 5.19
CA LYS A 153 14.01 20.92 5.62
C LYS A 153 15.18 21.88 5.35
N ILE A 154 16.39 21.33 5.21
CA ILE A 154 17.66 21.98 4.87
C ILE A 154 18.37 21.03 3.92
N ASP A 155 18.07 21.16 2.63
CA ASP A 155 18.47 20.19 1.60
C ASP A 155 19.99 20.02 1.53
N GLU A 156 20.76 21.09 1.73
CA GLU A 156 22.23 21.02 1.70
C GLU A 156 22.79 20.12 2.81
N ALA A 157 22.16 20.11 3.99
CA ALA A 157 22.58 19.25 5.10
C ALA A 157 22.23 17.78 4.81
N TYR A 158 21.02 17.53 4.31
CA TYR A 158 20.60 16.19 3.92
C TYR A 158 21.50 15.60 2.81
N TRP A 159 21.72 16.36 1.73
CA TRP A 159 22.54 15.91 0.62
C TRP A 159 24.03 15.77 0.96
N GLU A 160 24.59 16.60 1.87
CA GLU A 160 25.97 16.40 2.34
C GLU A 160 26.12 15.11 3.14
N ALA A 161 25.19 14.82 4.06
CA ALA A 161 25.21 13.59 4.85
C ALA A 161 25.02 12.35 3.97
N MET A 162 24.03 12.38 3.07
CA MET A 162 23.77 11.28 2.11
C MET A 162 24.94 11.05 1.16
N LYS A 163 25.62 12.11 0.71
CA LYS A 163 26.83 12.00 -0.13
C LYS A 163 28.00 11.36 0.62
N GLU A 164 28.12 11.61 1.92
CA GLU A 164 29.16 10.99 2.76
C GLU A 164 28.85 9.51 3.02
N CYS A 165 27.66 9.17 3.53
CA CYS A 165 27.34 7.78 3.90
C CYS A 165 27.15 6.85 2.69
N SER A 166 26.69 7.34 1.55
CA SER A 166 26.55 6.53 0.32
C SER A 166 27.88 6.07 -0.31
N GLN A 167 29.04 6.49 0.24
CA GLN A 167 30.33 5.90 -0.11
C GLN A 167 30.64 4.61 0.66
N ASN A 168 29.88 4.32 1.72
CA ASN A 168 30.02 3.12 2.53
C ASN A 168 29.13 1.98 1.97
N GLU A 169 29.37 0.76 2.45
CA GLU A 169 28.55 -0.39 2.09
C GLU A 169 27.14 -0.28 2.72
N GLU A 170 26.14 -0.86 2.05
CA GLU A 170 24.80 -1.00 2.62
C GLU A 170 24.80 -2.02 3.76
N THR A 171 24.01 -1.77 4.81
CA THR A 171 23.90 -2.66 5.99
C THR A 171 23.36 -4.04 5.59
N GLU A 172 23.73 -5.10 6.32
CA GLU A 172 23.20 -6.46 6.03
C GLU A 172 21.67 -6.51 6.22
N GLU A 173 21.16 -5.74 7.19
CA GLU A 173 19.75 -5.53 7.46
C GLU A 173 19.04 -4.89 6.26
N TYR A 174 19.57 -3.78 5.71
CA TYR A 174 19.00 -3.12 4.54
C TYR A 174 19.05 -4.00 3.30
N GLN A 175 20.17 -4.68 3.03
CA GLN A 175 20.28 -5.61 1.91
C GLN A 175 19.27 -6.77 2.02
N LYS A 176 18.98 -7.25 3.24
CA LYS A 176 17.97 -8.28 3.47
C LYS A 176 16.56 -7.74 3.29
N TRP A 177 16.27 -6.55 3.80
CA TRP A 177 14.97 -5.88 3.66
C TRP A 177 14.66 -5.54 2.19
N ASN A 178 15.63 -5.01 1.45
CA ASN A 178 15.48 -4.72 0.02
C ASN A 178 15.24 -5.98 -0.83
N LYS A 179 15.81 -7.14 -0.44
CA LYS A 179 15.49 -8.45 -1.07
C LYS A 179 14.05 -8.91 -0.82
N GLU A 180 13.38 -8.44 0.24
CA GLU A 180 11.94 -8.63 0.38
C GLU A 180 11.18 -7.66 -0.55
N ASN A 181 11.66 -6.42 -0.73
CA ASN A 181 11.07 -5.47 -1.68
C ASN A 181 11.10 -6.00 -3.12
N GLU A 182 12.23 -6.58 -3.55
CA GLU A 182 12.37 -7.26 -4.85
C GLU A 182 11.31 -8.36 -5.07
N LYS A 183 10.94 -9.11 -4.03
CA LYS A 183 9.88 -10.13 -4.12
C LYS A 183 8.48 -9.51 -4.19
N LEU A 184 8.23 -8.44 -3.45
CA LEU A 184 6.96 -7.69 -3.50
C LEU A 184 6.75 -7.06 -4.87
N LEU A 185 7.81 -6.49 -5.46
CA LEU A 185 7.82 -5.92 -6.80
C LEU A 185 7.54 -7.01 -7.85
N ALA A 186 8.26 -8.14 -7.81
CA ALA A 186 8.01 -9.27 -8.69
C ALA A 186 6.57 -9.83 -8.55
N ASN A 187 6.03 -9.94 -7.34
CA ASN A 187 4.64 -10.35 -7.11
C ASN A 187 3.65 -9.34 -7.74
N SER A 188 3.93 -8.04 -7.59
CA SER A 188 3.10 -6.95 -8.13
C SER A 188 3.09 -6.93 -9.66
N HIS A 189 4.23 -7.13 -10.32
CA HIS A 189 4.26 -7.34 -11.78
C HIS A 189 3.43 -8.54 -12.21
N ASN A 190 3.58 -9.70 -11.56
CA ASN A 190 2.77 -10.89 -11.88
C ASN A 190 1.25 -10.63 -11.70
N LEU A 191 0.86 -9.81 -10.71
CA LEU A 191 -0.53 -9.42 -10.47
C LEU A 191 -1.07 -8.52 -11.58
N LEU A 192 -0.30 -7.51 -12.01
CA LEU A 192 -0.68 -6.62 -13.11
C LEU A 192 -0.68 -7.34 -14.48
N GLU A 193 0.29 -8.22 -14.74
CA GLU A 193 0.32 -9.04 -15.95
C GLU A 193 -0.90 -9.98 -16.06
N GLU A 194 -1.30 -10.61 -14.95
CA GLU A 194 -2.50 -11.45 -14.93
C GLU A 194 -3.78 -10.62 -15.09
N PHE A 195 -3.88 -9.47 -14.42
CA PHE A 195 -5.01 -8.54 -14.55
C PHE A 195 -5.18 -8.05 -15.99
N TYR A 196 -4.09 -7.64 -16.65
CA TYR A 196 -4.11 -7.11 -18.03
C TYR A 196 -4.12 -8.15 -19.13
N LYS A 197 -3.99 -9.45 -18.83
CA LYS A 197 -3.81 -10.53 -19.81
C LYS A 197 -4.83 -10.54 -20.97
N GLU A 198 -6.09 -10.20 -20.69
CA GLU A 198 -7.18 -10.17 -21.67
C GLU A 198 -7.90 -8.80 -21.71
N ARG A 199 -7.38 -7.79 -20.99
CA ARG A 199 -7.91 -6.42 -20.96
C ARG A 199 -7.23 -5.55 -22.02
N GLN A 200 -7.97 -4.61 -22.58
CA GLN A 200 -7.43 -3.47 -23.31
C GLN A 200 -7.96 -2.20 -22.67
N VAL A 201 -7.06 -1.32 -22.25
CA VAL A 201 -7.33 -0.02 -21.62
C VAL A 201 -6.40 1.00 -22.26
N GLU A 202 -6.76 2.28 -22.23
CA GLU A 202 -5.90 3.35 -22.73
C GLU A 202 -4.62 3.46 -21.87
N PRO A 203 -3.46 3.87 -22.45
CA PRO A 203 -2.19 3.90 -21.73
C PRO A 203 -2.23 4.71 -20.42
N ASP A 204 -2.86 5.88 -20.44
CA ASP A 204 -2.99 6.75 -19.25
C ASP A 204 -3.93 6.16 -18.19
N GLU A 205 -4.83 5.25 -18.57
CA GLU A 205 -5.77 4.60 -17.64
C GLU A 205 -5.14 3.34 -17.01
N LYS A 206 -4.23 2.68 -17.72
CA LYS A 206 -3.56 1.45 -17.29
C LYS A 206 -2.76 1.65 -16.00
N LEU A 207 -2.82 0.69 -15.09
CA LEU A 207 -1.96 0.66 -13.91
C LEU A 207 -0.53 0.25 -14.27
N GLU A 208 0.43 1.01 -13.76
CA GLU A 208 1.88 0.83 -13.91
C GLU A 208 2.56 0.80 -12.53
N ILE A 209 3.87 0.51 -12.51
CA ILE A 209 4.69 0.52 -11.29
C ILE A 209 5.81 1.54 -11.45
N ASP A 210 5.86 2.53 -10.56
CA ASP A 210 6.99 3.44 -10.39
C ASP A 210 7.89 2.93 -9.24
N GLU A 211 9.15 2.65 -9.55
CA GLU A 211 10.11 2.05 -8.62
C GLU A 211 10.86 3.14 -7.82
N GLY A 212 10.76 3.06 -6.50
CA GLY A 212 11.50 3.91 -5.56
C GLY A 212 12.69 3.20 -4.92
N VAL A 213 13.41 3.93 -4.07
CA VAL A 213 14.43 3.33 -3.20
C VAL A 213 13.73 2.63 -2.04
N GLY A 214 13.68 1.29 -2.09
CA GLY A 214 13.11 0.45 -1.02
C GLY A 214 11.58 0.34 -1.00
N ASN A 215 10.90 1.00 -1.93
CA ASN A 215 9.45 0.95 -2.12
C ASN A 215 9.11 1.01 -3.62
N PHE A 216 7.85 0.84 -3.96
CA PHE A 216 7.32 1.14 -5.29
C PHE A 216 5.85 1.52 -5.22
N ARG A 217 5.33 2.20 -6.23
CA ARG A 217 3.95 2.70 -6.26
C ARG A 217 3.19 2.10 -7.43
N ILE A 218 2.00 1.58 -7.15
CA ILE A 218 1.05 1.16 -8.20
C ILE A 218 0.04 2.30 -8.40
N HIS A 219 0.00 2.86 -9.60
CA HIS A 219 -0.81 4.03 -9.98
C HIS A 219 -1.23 3.94 -11.45
N ASN A 220 -2.19 4.76 -11.89
CA ASN A 220 -2.49 4.88 -13.33
C ASN A 220 -1.33 5.62 -14.05
N GLY A 221 -0.95 5.12 -15.22
CA GLY A 221 0.21 5.58 -15.98
C GLY A 221 0.01 6.91 -16.71
N GLY A 222 0.86 7.15 -17.71
CA GLY A 222 0.83 8.36 -18.51
C GLY A 222 1.48 9.58 -17.85
N GLU A 223 1.34 10.75 -18.49
CA GLU A 223 2.03 11.99 -18.08
C GLU A 223 1.45 12.62 -16.79
N ASP A 224 0.35 12.10 -16.26
CA ASP A 224 -0.35 12.65 -15.09
C ASP A 224 0.21 12.18 -13.74
N TYR A 225 1.03 11.12 -13.74
CA TYR A 225 1.87 10.77 -12.59
C TYR A 225 3.22 11.51 -12.63
N GLN A 226 3.17 12.83 -12.76
CA GLN A 226 4.34 13.70 -12.66
C GLN A 226 4.20 14.64 -11.46
N PRO A 227 5.29 14.95 -10.72
CA PRO A 227 5.23 15.90 -9.61
C PRO A 227 4.74 17.26 -10.11
N ILE A 228 3.49 17.61 -9.78
CA ILE A 228 3.01 18.97 -9.97
C ILE A 228 3.86 19.85 -9.05
N ILE A 229 4.61 20.78 -9.64
CA ILE A 229 5.24 21.86 -8.87
C ILE A 229 4.10 22.72 -8.35
N GLU A 230 3.65 22.44 -7.12
CA GLU A 230 2.66 23.25 -6.41
C GLU A 230 3.26 24.64 -6.20
N ASN A 231 3.00 25.57 -7.13
CA ASN A 231 3.49 26.95 -7.11
C ASN A 231 2.84 27.81 -6.00
N GLY A 232 2.32 27.19 -4.94
CA GLY A 232 1.60 27.82 -3.82
C GLY A 232 0.27 28.48 -4.19
N GLY A 233 -0.22 28.28 -5.42
CA GLY A 233 -1.49 28.84 -5.92
C GLY A 233 -2.61 27.80 -5.97
N GLU A 234 -3.85 28.26 -5.84
CA GLU A 234 -5.03 27.45 -6.12
C GLU A 234 -5.12 27.10 -7.62
N PHE A 235 -5.55 25.88 -7.93
CA PHE A 235 -5.85 25.47 -9.30
C PHE A 235 -7.00 26.31 -9.89
N SER A 236 -6.88 26.69 -11.16
CA SER A 236 -7.98 27.29 -11.92
C SER A 236 -9.15 26.32 -12.10
N GLU A 237 -10.34 26.85 -12.42
CA GLU A 237 -11.53 26.01 -12.63
C GLU A 237 -11.38 25.10 -13.86
N GLU A 238 -10.64 25.54 -14.89
CA GLU A 238 -10.24 24.72 -16.03
C GLU A 238 -9.32 23.55 -15.63
N GLU A 239 -8.33 23.81 -14.76
CA GLU A 239 -7.46 22.75 -14.22
C GLU A 239 -8.23 21.78 -13.33
N LYS A 240 -9.06 22.29 -12.39
CA LYS A 240 -9.94 21.44 -11.55
C LYS A 240 -10.83 20.55 -12.40
N LYS A 241 -11.43 21.08 -13.48
CA LYS A 241 -12.24 20.30 -14.43
C LYS A 241 -11.43 19.21 -15.11
N ALA A 242 -10.24 19.52 -15.63
CA ALA A 242 -9.37 18.52 -16.25
C ALA A 242 -8.91 17.43 -15.26
N ARG A 243 -8.66 17.80 -13.99
CA ARG A 243 -8.32 16.85 -12.92
C ARG A 243 -9.51 15.96 -12.52
N ALA A 244 -10.74 16.50 -12.53
CA ALA A 244 -11.95 15.73 -12.32
C ALA A 244 -12.19 14.71 -13.44
N GLU A 245 -12.10 15.14 -14.71
CA GLU A 245 -12.25 14.27 -15.89
C GLU A 245 -11.24 13.11 -15.92
N LYS A 246 -10.04 13.31 -15.35
CA LYS A 246 -9.02 12.27 -15.15
C LYS A 246 -9.39 11.27 -14.05
N LEU A 247 -9.79 11.78 -12.87
CA LEU A 247 -10.22 10.93 -11.75
C LEU A 247 -11.46 10.09 -12.06
N GLU A 248 -12.35 10.57 -12.94
CA GLU A 248 -13.49 9.78 -13.45
C GLU A 248 -13.07 8.52 -14.23
N LYS A 249 -11.87 8.50 -14.82
CA LYS A 249 -11.30 7.34 -15.54
C LYS A 249 -10.41 6.47 -14.65
N TYR A 250 -9.55 7.10 -13.86
CA TYR A 250 -8.51 6.42 -13.09
C TYR A 250 -9.04 5.64 -11.88
N ARG A 251 -10.02 6.21 -11.17
CA ARG A 251 -10.62 5.56 -9.99
C ARG A 251 -11.37 4.26 -10.34
N PRO A 252 -12.13 4.17 -11.45
CA PRO A 252 -12.65 2.89 -11.95
C PRO A 252 -11.59 1.80 -12.12
N GLU A 253 -10.49 2.07 -12.83
CA GLU A 253 -9.47 1.04 -13.09
C GLU A 253 -8.83 0.52 -11.79
N MET A 254 -8.52 1.42 -10.85
CA MET A 254 -8.02 1.03 -9.52
C MET A 254 -9.04 0.17 -8.74
N LYS A 255 -10.34 0.44 -8.88
CA LYS A 255 -11.43 -0.37 -8.28
C LYS A 255 -11.62 -1.72 -8.97
N GLU A 256 -11.41 -1.81 -10.28
CA GLU A 256 -11.41 -3.08 -11.00
C GLU A 256 -10.20 -3.94 -10.61
N PHE A 257 -9.02 -3.35 -10.45
CA PHE A 257 -7.86 -4.05 -9.90
C PHE A 257 -8.09 -4.51 -8.44
N THR A 258 -8.71 -3.67 -7.61
CA THR A 258 -9.15 -4.05 -6.26
C THR A 258 -10.10 -5.26 -6.27
N THR A 259 -11.02 -5.31 -7.24
CA THR A 259 -11.95 -6.44 -7.42
C THR A 259 -11.21 -7.70 -7.85
N PHE A 260 -10.27 -7.60 -8.79
CA PHE A 260 -9.39 -8.70 -9.18
C PHE A 260 -8.56 -9.25 -8.00
N LEU A 261 -7.96 -8.36 -7.19
CA LEU A 261 -7.20 -8.76 -5.99
C LEU A 261 -8.10 -9.48 -4.97
N LYS A 262 -9.35 -9.03 -4.80
CA LYS A 262 -10.35 -9.67 -3.94
C LYS A 262 -10.70 -11.08 -4.42
N GLU A 263 -10.99 -11.23 -5.71
CA GLU A 263 -11.25 -12.53 -6.33
C GLU A 263 -10.05 -13.45 -6.17
N LYS A 264 -8.83 -12.97 -6.42
CA LYS A 264 -7.59 -13.75 -6.29
C LYS A 264 -7.35 -14.21 -4.85
N TYR A 265 -7.60 -13.37 -3.84
CA TYR A 265 -7.50 -13.73 -2.42
C TYR A 265 -8.39 -14.93 -2.07
N PHE A 266 -9.67 -14.87 -2.43
CA PHE A 266 -10.60 -15.98 -2.17
C PHE A 266 -10.29 -17.22 -3.04
N ASN A 267 -9.91 -17.02 -4.31
CA ASN A 267 -9.65 -18.10 -5.27
C ASN A 267 -8.28 -18.81 -5.11
N LYS A 268 -7.29 -18.23 -4.39
CA LYS A 268 -5.96 -18.83 -4.13
C LYS A 268 -6.05 -20.31 -3.65
N GLY A 269 -7.13 -20.72 -2.96
CA GLY A 269 -7.34 -22.09 -2.48
C GLY A 269 -7.74 -23.12 -3.56
N ASN A 270 -8.35 -22.69 -4.67
CA ASN A 270 -8.82 -23.59 -5.74
C ASN A 270 -7.76 -23.91 -6.81
N LEU A 271 -6.58 -23.31 -6.74
CA LEU A 271 -5.50 -23.50 -7.73
C LEU A 271 -4.59 -24.68 -7.40
N SER A 272 -4.34 -24.97 -6.12
CA SER A 272 -3.51 -26.10 -5.67
C SER A 272 -4.09 -27.45 -6.11
N GLU A 273 -5.41 -27.63 -6.04
CA GLU A 273 -6.11 -28.82 -6.51
C GLU A 273 -5.93 -29.02 -8.04
N ARG A 274 -6.11 -27.96 -8.83
CA ARG A 274 -6.00 -28.04 -10.30
C ARG A 274 -4.57 -28.33 -10.78
N GLU A 275 -3.56 -27.85 -10.07
CA GLU A 275 -2.17 -28.19 -10.38
C GLU A 275 -1.79 -29.62 -10.00
N SER A 276 -2.38 -30.20 -8.95
CA SER A 276 -2.20 -31.62 -8.63
C SER A 276 -2.88 -32.53 -9.66
N GLU A 277 -4.15 -32.28 -10.02
CA GLU A 277 -4.87 -33.07 -11.03
C GLU A 277 -4.17 -33.03 -12.40
N SER A 278 -3.61 -31.88 -12.78
CA SER A 278 -2.81 -31.70 -14.01
C SER A 278 -1.52 -32.53 -14.03
N LYS A 279 -0.90 -32.77 -12.87
CA LYS A 279 0.31 -33.60 -12.74
C LYS A 279 -0.02 -35.10 -12.78
N ASP A 280 -1.14 -35.52 -12.20
CA ASP A 280 -1.60 -36.93 -12.26
C ASP A 280 -2.06 -37.32 -13.67
N LEU A 281 -2.80 -36.45 -14.37
CA LEU A 281 -3.21 -36.67 -15.77
C LEU A 281 -2.02 -36.81 -16.74
N LYS A 282 -0.89 -36.15 -16.46
CA LYS A 282 0.37 -36.32 -17.22
C LYS A 282 1.11 -37.60 -16.88
N THR A 283 0.88 -38.17 -15.69
CA THR A 283 1.52 -39.41 -15.23
C THR A 283 0.78 -40.63 -15.77
N MET A 284 -0.56 -40.63 -15.79
CA MET A 284 -1.37 -41.73 -16.35
C MET A 284 -1.27 -41.89 -17.88
N ARG A 285 -0.71 -40.90 -18.61
CA ARG A 285 -0.45 -41.00 -20.06
C ARG A 285 0.96 -41.52 -20.42
N LYS A 286 1.72 -42.02 -19.43
CA LYS A 286 3.09 -42.55 -19.61
C LYS A 286 3.24 -44.04 -19.21
N LEU A 287 2.12 -44.74 -19.00
CA LEU A 287 2.03 -46.18 -18.80
C LEU A 287 1.21 -46.80 -19.94
#